data_AF-A0A960SUS0-F1
#
_entry.id   AF-A0A960SUS0-F1
#
_cell.length_a   1.000
_cell.length_b   1.000
_cell.length_c   1.000
_cell.angle_alpha   90.00
_cell.angle_beta   90.00
_cell.angle_gamma   90.00
#
_symmetry.space_group_name_H-M   'P 1'
#
loop_
_entity.id
_entity.type
_entity.pdbx_description
1 polymer ?
#
loop_
_entity_poly.entity_id
_entity_poly.type
_entity_poly.pdbx_seq_one_letter_code
_entity_poly.pdbx_strand_id
1 'polypeptide(L)'
;IEENHGERFFLYMAPTINHGPVRNDLTKTLLADNGYTSAGYLPNEDYSFMPTRAAIVNQVTSAGKDLISARETWLDYSIAAILNKLTQHGIRNDTLIIFTSDHGEKTLYGPLVWGKSSMFDLGMRVPMVMNWPNGITSPGRTYDEIISQVDIAPTLLALTGASALPTRPVDGVSLVPVFNGSSAPVRDDLFAEIGYARAVRTKERKYVAVRYTPSIYSQIESGYLWQKYDGNTATGQFTEPRPYYVNNSQLGSLAANSHPANTYFADDQLYNLTSDPNENTNIYGQEPATAYDLKKRLASYIGGIPDRPFRQFGDSSTEFSPAPASAPSAPGSLQMQFLGIDSVQLDWTDAPDSELGYVIRKTVNGGTPEVIAELPSGATTATAALDPGVEDIVLEVASYNALGDGTSQVDLLAPDHWRYRTFGDIDPTLGQPVSQWSYDADGDGETTLWEYATATDPRSASSVARATGAINPIGPDSYLELLVPRDARRSVQIHGAVSTNLTSWNVGEPHCTVVEDETDHVLFRSATPVGDVPRQFIRAEVAEP
;
A
#
# COMPACT_ATOMS: atom_id res chain seq x y z
N ILE A 1 -18.44 44.29 -5.98
CA ILE A 1 -19.01 44.17 -7.35
C ILE A 1 -19.38 45.55 -7.89
N GLU A 2 -20.27 46.30 -7.24
CA GLU A 2 -20.64 47.66 -7.67
C GLU A 2 -19.41 48.55 -7.95
N GLU A 3 -18.41 48.51 -7.08
CA GLU A 3 -17.20 49.33 -7.25
C GLU A 3 -16.26 48.87 -8.39
N ASN A 4 -16.26 47.57 -8.74
CA ASN A 4 -15.21 46.95 -9.55
C ASN A 4 -15.73 46.28 -10.84
N HIS A 5 -17.03 46.37 -11.15
CA HIS A 5 -17.63 45.65 -12.29
C HIS A 5 -17.09 46.08 -13.66
N GLY A 6 -16.42 47.24 -13.75
CA GLY A 6 -15.76 47.73 -14.95
C GLY A 6 -14.35 47.17 -15.20
N GLU A 7 -13.81 46.39 -14.26
CA GLU A 7 -12.47 45.80 -14.35
C GLU A 7 -12.46 44.32 -13.92
N ARG A 8 -11.32 43.65 -14.09
CA ARG A 8 -11.15 42.28 -13.59
C ARG A 8 -10.96 42.33 -12.07
N PHE A 9 -11.78 41.59 -11.33
CA PHE A 9 -11.65 41.51 -9.87
C PHE A 9 -11.64 40.06 -9.38
N PHE A 10 -11.07 39.87 -8.19
CA PHE A 10 -11.10 38.61 -7.44
C PHE A 10 -11.83 38.85 -6.12
N LEU A 11 -12.85 38.05 -5.83
CA LEU A 11 -13.60 38.11 -4.58
C LEU A 11 -13.43 36.78 -3.82
N TYR A 12 -12.74 36.83 -2.68
CA TYR A 12 -12.67 35.72 -1.74
C TYR A 12 -13.68 35.93 -0.61
N MET A 13 -14.75 35.17 -0.62
CA MET A 13 -15.79 35.19 0.42
C MET A 13 -15.66 33.92 1.28
N ALA A 14 -15.18 34.09 2.52
CA ALA A 14 -14.97 33.00 3.47
C ALA A 14 -15.84 33.18 4.74
N PRO A 15 -17.15 32.94 4.66
CA PRO A 15 -18.05 33.13 5.80
C PRO A 15 -17.88 31.99 6.80
N THR A 16 -17.88 32.31 8.09
CA THR A 16 -17.76 31.32 9.18
C THR A 16 -19.12 30.84 9.70
N ILE A 17 -20.21 31.10 8.97
CA ILE A 17 -21.58 30.89 9.45
C ILE A 17 -21.89 29.43 9.82
N ASN A 18 -21.33 28.48 9.08
CA ASN A 18 -21.52 27.05 9.33
C ASN A 18 -20.53 26.50 10.37
N HIS A 19 -19.55 27.30 10.79
CA HIS A 19 -18.58 26.91 11.80
C HIS A 19 -19.25 26.75 13.18
N GLY A 20 -18.76 25.78 13.95
CA GLY A 20 -19.33 25.42 15.24
C GLY A 20 -19.13 26.47 16.35
N PRO A 21 -19.77 26.26 17.52
CA PRO A 21 -20.41 24.99 17.94
C PRO A 21 -21.77 24.74 17.27
N VAL A 22 -21.96 23.52 16.75
CA VAL A 22 -23.20 23.08 16.08
C VAL A 22 -24.24 22.67 17.12
N ARG A 23 -24.79 23.65 17.83
CA ARG A 23 -26.00 23.46 18.65
C ARG A 23 -27.21 23.77 17.78
N ASN A 24 -28.37 23.17 18.01
CA ASN A 24 -29.61 23.51 17.29
C ASN A 24 -30.15 24.89 17.74
N ASP A 25 -29.31 25.92 17.63
CA ASP A 25 -29.42 27.25 18.21
C ASP A 25 -28.82 28.27 17.22
N LEU A 26 -29.59 29.31 16.92
CA LEU A 26 -29.22 30.37 15.99
C LEU A 26 -28.80 31.68 16.68
N THR A 27 -28.78 31.76 18.01
CA THR A 27 -28.46 32.98 18.78
C THR A 27 -27.08 33.55 18.49
N LYS A 28 -26.14 32.72 18.02
CA LYS A 28 -24.78 33.11 17.64
C LYS A 28 -24.60 33.21 16.11
N THR A 29 -25.66 33.02 15.34
CA THR A 29 -25.63 33.04 13.86
C THR A 29 -26.74 33.92 13.31
N LEU A 30 -27.83 33.37 12.76
CA LEU A 30 -28.91 34.13 12.13
C LEU A 30 -29.63 35.07 13.11
N LEU A 31 -29.68 34.75 14.40
CA LEU A 31 -30.35 35.60 15.39
C LEU A 31 -29.39 36.57 16.09
N ALA A 32 -28.10 36.56 15.73
CA ALA A 32 -27.14 37.54 16.24
C ALA A 32 -27.38 38.92 15.63
N ASP A 33 -26.91 39.98 16.30
CA ASP A 33 -26.97 41.35 15.78
C ASP A 33 -26.24 41.45 14.43
N ASN A 34 -26.97 41.86 13.38
CA ASN A 34 -26.47 41.95 12.02
C ASN A 34 -25.66 43.23 11.73
N GLY A 35 -25.61 44.16 12.68
CA GLY A 35 -24.71 45.30 12.62
C GLY A 35 -23.25 44.89 12.82
N TYR A 36 -22.96 43.76 13.46
CA TYR A 36 -21.57 43.30 13.62
C TYR A 36 -21.11 42.51 12.40
N THR A 37 -20.12 43.06 11.69
CA THR A 37 -19.50 42.45 10.50
C THR A 37 -18.00 42.28 10.72
N SER A 38 -17.32 41.56 9.83
CA SER A 38 -15.85 41.49 9.83
C SER A 38 -15.18 42.85 9.57
N ALA A 39 -15.89 43.81 9.00
CA ALA A 39 -15.43 45.18 8.79
C ALA A 39 -15.71 46.12 9.98
N GLY A 40 -16.32 45.61 11.06
CA GLY A 40 -16.72 46.38 12.23
C GLY A 40 -18.24 46.50 12.39
N TYR A 41 -18.68 47.47 13.19
CA TYR A 41 -20.10 47.71 13.46
C TYR A 41 -20.72 48.61 12.38
N LEU A 42 -21.54 48.01 11.52
CA LEU A 42 -22.23 48.61 10.37
C LEU A 42 -23.75 48.40 10.50
N PRO A 43 -24.44 49.14 11.40
CA PRO A 43 -25.85 48.90 11.72
C PRO A 43 -26.84 49.33 10.63
N ASN A 44 -26.38 50.10 9.64
CA ASN A 44 -27.25 50.74 8.64
C ASN A 44 -27.06 50.16 7.23
N GLU A 45 -26.36 49.04 7.10
CA GLU A 45 -26.18 48.37 5.81
C GLU A 45 -27.52 47.85 5.26
N ASP A 46 -27.72 48.04 3.97
CA ASP A 46 -28.90 47.54 3.28
C ASP A 46 -28.70 46.07 2.91
N TYR A 47 -29.44 45.17 3.58
CA TYR A 47 -29.46 43.74 3.28
C TYR A 47 -30.71 43.29 2.52
N SER A 48 -31.48 44.21 1.94
CA SER A 48 -32.75 43.93 1.24
C SER A 48 -32.61 43.03 0.01
N PHE A 49 -31.38 42.84 -0.48
CA PHE A 49 -31.04 41.90 -1.55
C PHE A 49 -31.07 40.43 -1.13
N MET A 50 -31.27 40.13 0.16
CA MET A 50 -31.50 38.78 0.69
C MET A 50 -32.90 38.68 1.32
N PRO A 51 -33.48 37.47 1.40
CA PRO A 51 -34.64 37.23 2.26
C PRO A 51 -34.35 37.61 3.71
N THR A 52 -35.38 38.04 4.43
CA THR A 52 -35.24 38.30 5.86
C THR A 52 -34.82 37.02 6.59
N ARG A 53 -34.02 37.16 7.65
CA ARG A 53 -33.58 36.00 8.44
C ARG A 53 -34.76 35.21 9.02
N ALA A 54 -35.86 35.88 9.36
CA ALA A 54 -37.11 35.24 9.77
C ALA A 54 -37.73 34.40 8.63
N ALA A 55 -37.71 34.88 7.39
CA ALA A 55 -38.20 34.11 6.25
C ALA A 55 -37.35 32.85 6.01
N ILE A 56 -36.03 32.94 6.15
CA ILE A 56 -35.12 31.79 6.04
C ILE A 56 -35.43 30.75 7.13
N VAL A 57 -35.57 31.19 8.39
CA VAL A 57 -35.95 30.30 9.50
C VAL A 57 -37.31 29.65 9.27
N ASN A 58 -38.29 30.40 8.78
CA ASN A 58 -39.62 29.88 8.46
C ASN A 58 -39.55 28.87 7.31
N GLN A 59 -38.75 29.12 6.27
CA GLN A 59 -38.58 28.19 5.16
C GLN A 59 -38.02 26.85 5.64
N VAL A 60 -36.97 26.87 6.48
CA VAL A 60 -36.33 25.66 7.01
C VAL A 60 -37.27 24.87 7.92
N THR A 61 -37.92 25.55 8.86
CA THR A 61 -38.84 24.90 9.81
C THR A 61 -40.09 24.35 9.10
N SER A 62 -40.64 25.08 8.13
CA SER A 62 -41.78 24.60 7.31
C SER A 62 -41.43 23.40 6.44
N ALA A 63 -40.15 23.26 6.05
CA ALA A 63 -39.66 22.09 5.33
C ALA A 63 -39.35 20.88 6.22
N GLY A 64 -39.59 20.99 7.54
CA GLY A 64 -39.34 19.91 8.50
C GLY A 64 -37.85 19.60 8.72
N LYS A 65 -36.95 20.53 8.40
CA LYS A 65 -35.51 20.39 8.63
C LYS A 65 -35.11 20.96 10.00
N ASP A 66 -33.97 20.48 10.52
CA ASP A 66 -33.41 21.01 11.76
C ASP A 66 -33.16 22.52 11.65
N LEU A 67 -33.50 23.27 12.70
CA LEU A 67 -33.38 24.73 12.73
C LEU A 67 -31.96 25.20 12.37
N ILE A 68 -30.95 24.45 12.78
CA ILE A 68 -29.54 24.76 12.50
C ILE A 68 -29.20 24.80 11.01
N SER A 69 -29.99 24.11 10.16
CA SER A 69 -29.82 24.10 8.69
C SER A 69 -30.20 25.43 8.01
N ALA A 70 -30.74 26.38 8.77
CA ALA A 70 -31.01 27.74 8.30
C ALA A 70 -29.71 28.52 7.98
N ARG A 71 -28.57 28.11 8.52
CA ARG A 71 -27.25 28.70 8.24
C ARG A 71 -26.81 28.42 6.81
N GLU A 72 -26.97 27.18 6.39
CA GLU A 72 -26.69 26.69 5.05
C GLU A 72 -27.65 27.32 4.04
N THR A 73 -28.93 27.46 4.40
CA THR A 73 -29.92 28.17 3.57
C THR A 73 -29.59 29.67 3.45
N TRP A 74 -29.10 30.32 4.51
CA TRP A 74 -28.66 31.72 4.42
C TRP A 74 -27.41 31.86 3.54
N LEU A 75 -26.46 30.93 3.63
CA LEU A 75 -25.30 30.89 2.74
C LEU A 75 -25.72 30.75 1.27
N ASP A 76 -26.68 29.87 0.98
CA ASP A 76 -27.24 29.68 -0.37
C ASP A 76 -27.85 30.98 -0.94
N TYR A 77 -28.69 31.67 -0.16
CA TYR A 77 -29.23 32.97 -0.58
C TYR A 77 -28.16 34.06 -0.72
N SER A 78 -27.08 33.99 0.07
CA SER A 78 -25.96 34.92 -0.06
C SER A 78 -25.23 34.72 -1.40
N ILE A 79 -25.08 33.47 -1.83
CA ILE A 79 -24.56 33.15 -3.17
C ILE A 79 -25.53 33.65 -4.25
N ALA A 80 -26.84 33.42 -4.09
CA ALA A 80 -27.85 33.92 -5.02
C ALA A 80 -27.80 35.45 -5.18
N ALA A 81 -27.61 36.19 -4.09
CA ALA A 81 -27.45 37.65 -4.13
C ALA A 81 -26.22 38.08 -4.97
N ILE A 82 -25.10 37.38 -4.81
CA ILE A 82 -23.89 37.62 -5.62
C ILE A 82 -24.18 37.35 -7.10
N LEU A 83 -24.79 36.21 -7.42
CA LEU A 83 -25.12 35.83 -8.81
C LEU A 83 -26.09 36.84 -9.46
N ASN A 84 -27.10 37.29 -8.72
CA ASN A 84 -28.05 38.31 -9.17
C ASN A 84 -27.33 39.63 -9.45
N LYS A 85 -26.41 40.03 -8.56
CA LYS A 85 -25.64 41.27 -8.73
C LYS A 85 -24.70 41.21 -9.94
N LEU A 86 -24.02 40.09 -10.17
CA LEU A 86 -23.22 39.87 -11.37
C LEU A 86 -24.08 39.89 -12.66
N THR A 87 -25.31 39.40 -12.57
CA THR A 87 -26.26 39.36 -13.69
C THR A 87 -26.79 40.76 -14.01
N GLN A 88 -27.11 41.56 -12.99
CA GLN A 88 -27.52 42.97 -13.13
C GLN A 88 -26.47 43.79 -13.88
N HIS A 89 -25.19 43.51 -13.64
CA HIS A 89 -24.05 44.18 -14.30
C HIS A 89 -23.63 43.52 -15.62
N GLY A 90 -24.32 42.47 -16.08
CA GLY A 90 -24.04 41.81 -17.36
C GLY A 90 -22.75 40.98 -17.42
N ILE A 91 -22.05 40.79 -16.30
CA ILE A 91 -20.74 40.13 -16.22
C ILE A 91 -20.81 38.66 -15.78
N ARG A 92 -22.00 38.16 -15.46
CA ARG A 92 -22.20 36.81 -14.91
C ARG A 92 -21.62 35.68 -15.76
N ASN A 93 -21.79 35.75 -17.09
CA ASN A 93 -21.35 34.67 -17.98
C ASN A 93 -19.82 34.61 -18.12
N ASP A 94 -19.13 35.73 -17.86
CA ASP A 94 -17.67 35.83 -17.87
C ASP A 94 -17.05 35.76 -16.46
N THR A 95 -17.85 35.36 -15.45
CA THR A 95 -17.37 35.19 -14.08
C THR A 95 -17.26 33.70 -13.72
N LEU A 96 -16.08 33.26 -13.28
CA LEU A 96 -15.88 31.95 -12.66
C LEU A 96 -16.29 32.01 -11.18
N ILE A 97 -17.26 31.19 -10.81
CA ILE A 97 -17.68 30.97 -9.43
C ILE A 97 -17.13 29.63 -8.96
N ILE A 98 -16.36 29.63 -7.86
CA ILE A 98 -15.86 28.43 -7.20
C ILE A 98 -16.54 28.36 -5.82
N PHE A 99 -17.29 27.30 -5.58
CA PHE A 99 -17.89 26.99 -4.29
C PHE A 99 -17.22 25.75 -3.71
N THR A 100 -16.65 25.88 -2.51
CA THR A 100 -15.99 24.78 -1.80
C THR A 100 -16.03 24.99 -0.28
N SER A 101 -15.52 24.01 0.46
CA SER A 101 -15.31 24.08 1.92
C SER A 101 -13.82 23.93 2.20
N ASP A 102 -13.34 24.42 3.34
CA ASP A 102 -11.94 24.30 3.76
C ASP A 102 -11.60 22.87 4.23
N HIS A 103 -12.54 22.21 4.89
CA HIS A 103 -12.44 20.81 5.30
C HIS A 103 -13.80 20.10 5.27
N GLY A 104 -13.76 18.77 5.35
CA GLY A 104 -14.94 17.92 5.55
C GLY A 104 -15.37 17.87 7.03
N GLU A 105 -16.60 17.46 7.31
CA GLU A 105 -17.21 17.62 8.65
C GLU A 105 -17.64 16.30 9.27
N LYS A 106 -18.85 15.82 8.97
CA LYS A 106 -19.44 14.61 9.55
C LYS A 106 -20.60 14.10 8.68
N THR A 107 -21.07 12.90 8.93
CA THR A 107 -22.24 12.35 8.23
C THR A 107 -23.49 13.17 8.53
N LEU A 108 -24.34 13.37 7.51
CA LEU A 108 -25.64 14.05 7.67
C LEU A 108 -26.75 13.09 8.12
N TYR A 109 -26.63 11.81 7.75
CA TYR A 109 -27.63 10.76 7.99
C TYR A 109 -26.93 9.48 8.46
N GLY A 110 -27.68 8.63 9.17
CA GLY A 110 -27.14 7.37 9.70
C GLY A 110 -26.35 7.57 10.99
N PRO A 111 -25.47 6.62 11.37
CA PRO A 111 -24.62 6.81 12.53
C PRO A 111 -23.74 8.04 12.35
N LEU A 112 -23.54 8.78 13.44
CA LEU A 112 -22.71 9.97 13.46
C LEU A 112 -21.23 9.56 13.31
N VAL A 113 -20.64 9.85 12.16
CA VAL A 113 -19.22 9.66 11.88
C VAL A 113 -18.58 11.03 11.68
N TRP A 114 -17.53 11.35 12.43
CA TRP A 114 -16.86 12.64 12.42
C TRP A 114 -15.60 12.63 11.56
N GLY A 115 -15.57 13.42 10.49
CA GLY A 115 -14.41 13.61 9.62
C GLY A 115 -13.45 14.71 10.09
N LYS A 116 -13.96 15.85 10.61
CA LYS A 116 -13.11 16.99 10.99
C LYS A 116 -12.03 16.56 11.99
N SER A 117 -10.79 17.00 11.76
CA SER A 117 -9.61 16.64 12.57
C SER A 117 -9.13 15.18 12.43
N SER A 118 -9.43 14.54 11.29
CA SER A 118 -8.96 13.20 10.95
C SER A 118 -8.40 13.14 9.52
N MET A 119 -7.76 12.02 9.18
CA MET A 119 -7.37 11.68 7.80
C MET A 119 -8.38 10.77 7.09
N PHE A 120 -9.56 10.55 7.68
CA PHE A 120 -10.66 9.89 7.00
C PHE A 120 -11.19 10.80 5.88
N ASP A 121 -11.74 10.20 4.83
CA ASP A 121 -12.14 10.85 3.58
C ASP A 121 -13.26 11.86 3.89
N LEU A 122 -14.11 11.56 4.87
CA LEU A 122 -15.10 12.50 5.39
C LEU A 122 -14.52 13.80 5.98
N GLY A 123 -13.26 13.79 6.41
CA GLY A 123 -12.53 14.98 6.89
C GLY A 123 -11.81 15.74 5.77
N MET A 124 -11.47 15.05 4.68
CA MET A 124 -10.69 15.60 3.55
C MET A 124 -11.56 16.01 2.36
N ARG A 125 -12.64 15.28 2.12
CA ARG A 125 -13.54 15.43 0.97
C ARG A 125 -14.51 16.57 1.22
N VAL A 126 -14.48 17.54 0.30
CA VAL A 126 -15.29 18.75 0.34
C VAL A 126 -16.13 18.88 -0.93
N PRO A 127 -17.26 19.62 -0.91
CA PRO A 127 -17.90 20.02 -2.15
C PRO A 127 -16.92 20.83 -3.00
N MET A 128 -16.97 20.64 -4.32
CA MET A 128 -16.28 21.48 -5.28
C MET A 128 -17.18 21.71 -6.48
N VAL A 129 -17.74 22.90 -6.59
CA VAL A 129 -18.58 23.32 -7.72
C VAL A 129 -17.91 24.51 -8.39
N MET A 130 -17.58 24.35 -9.67
CA MET A 130 -17.01 25.42 -10.50
C MET A 130 -17.98 25.75 -11.61
N ASN A 131 -18.39 27.02 -11.70
CA ASN A 131 -19.38 27.48 -12.68
C ASN A 131 -18.90 28.73 -13.41
N TRP A 132 -18.67 28.59 -14.72
CA TRP A 132 -18.26 29.67 -15.60
C TRP A 132 -18.85 29.46 -17.00
N PRO A 133 -20.00 30.10 -17.30
CA PRO A 133 -20.77 29.80 -18.51
C PRO A 133 -19.98 29.94 -19.82
N ASN A 134 -19.14 30.97 -19.95
CA ASN A 134 -18.37 31.21 -21.17
C ASN A 134 -17.00 30.51 -21.20
N GLY A 135 -16.49 30.04 -20.07
CA GLY A 135 -15.13 29.47 -20.00
C GLY A 135 -15.04 27.97 -19.69
N ILE A 136 -16.14 27.32 -19.29
CA ILE A 136 -16.19 25.87 -19.13
C ILE A 136 -16.91 25.24 -20.32
N THR A 137 -16.21 24.35 -21.01
CA THR A 137 -16.77 23.53 -22.09
C THR A 137 -17.72 22.48 -21.51
N SER A 138 -18.90 22.33 -22.14
CA SER A 138 -19.95 21.38 -21.73
C SER A 138 -20.40 21.55 -20.26
N PRO A 139 -20.99 22.71 -19.89
CA PRO A 139 -21.44 22.96 -18.52
C PRO A 139 -22.48 21.94 -18.05
N GLY A 140 -22.50 21.66 -16.75
CA GLY A 140 -23.39 20.65 -16.15
C GLY A 140 -22.83 19.23 -16.13
N ARG A 141 -21.55 19.05 -16.50
CA ARG A 141 -20.84 17.77 -16.40
C ARG A 141 -20.22 17.53 -15.01
N THR A 142 -19.96 16.26 -14.71
CA THR A 142 -19.15 15.83 -13.55
C THR A 142 -17.71 15.56 -14.00
N TYR A 143 -16.75 15.79 -13.11
CA TYR A 143 -15.37 15.33 -13.23
C TYR A 143 -15.08 14.42 -12.03
N ASP A 144 -14.97 13.12 -12.28
CA ASP A 144 -14.92 12.08 -11.24
C ASP A 144 -13.48 11.60 -10.97
N GLU A 145 -12.52 12.52 -11.09
CA GLU A 145 -11.11 12.29 -10.81
C GLU A 145 -10.64 13.15 -9.64
N ILE A 146 -9.45 12.87 -9.14
CA ILE A 146 -8.94 13.47 -7.91
C ILE A 146 -8.52 14.92 -8.14
N ILE A 147 -9.13 15.84 -7.38
CA ILE A 147 -8.73 17.25 -7.31
C ILE A 147 -8.49 17.68 -5.85
N SER A 148 -7.80 18.80 -5.64
CA SER A 148 -7.50 19.37 -4.33
C SER A 148 -7.69 20.88 -4.34
N GLN A 149 -7.94 21.48 -3.19
CA GLN A 149 -8.06 22.93 -3.07
C GLN A 149 -6.78 23.67 -3.49
N VAL A 150 -5.61 23.04 -3.35
CA VAL A 150 -4.33 23.62 -3.79
C VAL A 150 -4.27 23.85 -5.30
N ASP A 151 -5.16 23.23 -6.07
CA ASP A 151 -5.27 23.39 -7.53
C ASP A 151 -5.89 24.71 -7.94
N ILE A 152 -6.63 25.35 -7.04
CA ILE A 152 -7.32 26.60 -7.34
C ILE A 152 -6.30 27.68 -7.71
N ALA A 153 -5.22 27.81 -6.94
CA ALA A 153 -4.20 28.82 -7.18
C ALA A 153 -3.54 28.72 -8.58
N PRO A 154 -2.93 27.59 -8.99
CA PRO A 154 -2.34 27.47 -10.33
C PRO A 154 -3.40 27.55 -11.44
N THR A 155 -4.65 27.14 -11.18
CA THR A 155 -5.75 27.32 -12.14
C THR A 155 -6.05 28.80 -12.38
N LEU A 156 -6.20 29.60 -11.32
CA LEU A 156 -6.47 31.04 -11.43
C LEU A 156 -5.29 31.80 -12.05
N LEU A 157 -4.05 31.43 -11.72
CA LEU A 157 -2.86 32.01 -12.35
C LEU A 157 -2.85 31.76 -13.87
N ALA A 158 -3.14 30.52 -14.29
CA ALA A 158 -3.23 30.17 -15.70
C ALA A 158 -4.33 30.96 -16.44
N LEU A 159 -5.50 31.13 -15.82
CA LEU A 159 -6.63 31.87 -16.41
C LEU A 159 -6.39 33.38 -16.53
N THR A 160 -5.66 33.96 -15.58
CA THR A 160 -5.40 35.42 -15.56
C THR A 160 -4.28 35.84 -16.50
N GLY A 161 -3.46 34.89 -16.98
CA GLY A 161 -2.28 35.17 -17.78
C GLY A 161 -1.18 35.88 -16.97
N ALA A 162 -1.17 35.70 -15.64
CA ALA A 162 -0.19 36.31 -14.76
C ALA A 162 1.23 35.89 -15.17
N SER A 163 2.05 36.86 -15.56
CA SER A 163 3.41 36.62 -16.07
C SER A 163 4.43 36.28 -14.97
N ALA A 164 4.10 36.58 -13.71
CA ALA A 164 4.90 36.24 -12.55
C ALA A 164 4.30 35.02 -11.84
N LEU A 165 4.84 33.84 -12.15
CA LEU A 165 4.54 32.63 -11.38
C LEU A 165 5.31 32.66 -10.05
N PRO A 166 4.84 31.94 -9.02
CA PRO A 166 5.60 31.75 -7.79
C PRO A 166 7.02 31.25 -8.11
N THR A 167 8.03 31.81 -7.46
CA THR A 167 9.42 31.32 -7.57
C THR A 167 9.65 30.01 -6.83
N ARG A 168 8.67 29.59 -6.02
CA ARG A 168 8.67 28.34 -5.26
C ARG A 168 7.82 27.29 -6.00
N PRO A 169 8.15 25.99 -5.85
CA PRO A 169 7.27 24.91 -6.31
C PRO A 169 5.85 25.08 -5.77
N VAL A 170 4.86 24.71 -6.59
CA VAL A 170 3.44 24.73 -6.25
C VAL A 170 2.95 23.29 -6.28
N ASP A 171 2.28 22.83 -5.23
CA ASP A 171 1.80 21.45 -5.12
C ASP A 171 0.58 21.16 -6.00
N GLY A 172 -0.22 22.20 -6.27
CA GLY A 172 -1.41 22.08 -7.11
C GLY A 172 -1.10 22.00 -8.60
N VAL A 173 -2.03 21.45 -9.36
CA VAL A 173 -1.99 21.48 -10.83
C VAL A 173 -3.17 22.23 -11.40
N SER A 174 -2.98 22.83 -12.58
CA SER A 174 -4.02 23.64 -13.22
C SER A 174 -5.17 22.77 -13.74
N LEU A 175 -6.40 23.19 -13.44
CA LEU A 175 -7.64 22.57 -13.91
C LEU A 175 -8.12 23.16 -15.25
N VAL A 176 -7.34 24.03 -15.90
CA VAL A 176 -7.67 24.55 -17.24
C VAL A 176 -7.93 23.43 -18.27
N PRO A 177 -7.17 22.32 -18.32
CA PRO A 177 -7.50 21.19 -19.20
C PRO A 177 -8.89 20.62 -18.92
N VAL A 178 -9.30 20.58 -17.65
CA VAL A 178 -10.65 20.15 -17.23
C VAL A 178 -11.68 21.16 -17.73
N PHE A 179 -11.46 22.47 -17.59
CA PHE A 179 -12.37 23.48 -18.14
C PHE A 179 -12.50 23.41 -19.67
N ASN A 180 -11.46 22.96 -20.36
CA ASN A 180 -11.46 22.72 -21.81
C ASN A 180 -12.08 21.38 -22.24
N GLY A 181 -12.68 20.63 -21.30
CA GLY A 181 -13.44 19.41 -21.60
C GLY A 181 -12.67 18.10 -21.40
N SER A 182 -11.45 18.12 -20.85
CA SER A 182 -10.74 16.89 -20.49
C SER A 182 -11.46 16.14 -19.36
N SER A 183 -11.52 14.82 -19.50
CA SER A 183 -11.92 13.87 -18.45
C SER A 183 -10.74 13.04 -17.94
N ALA A 184 -9.52 13.28 -18.44
CA ALA A 184 -8.34 12.56 -17.96
C ALA A 184 -7.99 12.99 -16.52
N PRO A 185 -7.47 12.09 -15.68
CA PRO A 185 -6.95 12.46 -14.37
C PRO A 185 -5.86 13.52 -14.49
N VAL A 186 -5.92 14.55 -13.64
CA VAL A 186 -4.84 15.54 -13.52
C VAL A 186 -3.73 15.09 -12.56
N ARG A 187 -3.95 13.98 -11.84
CA ARG A 187 -3.02 13.27 -10.96
C ARG A 187 -3.54 11.88 -10.63
N ASP A 188 -2.67 11.04 -10.08
CA ASP A 188 -3.01 9.68 -9.63
C ASP A 188 -3.35 9.63 -8.13
N ASP A 189 -2.79 10.53 -7.33
CA ASP A 189 -2.94 10.50 -5.86
C ASP A 189 -2.80 11.89 -5.20
N LEU A 190 -3.22 11.97 -3.95
CA LEU A 190 -3.13 13.15 -3.09
C LEU A 190 -2.37 12.85 -1.80
N PHE A 191 -1.51 13.79 -1.42
CA PHE A 191 -0.96 13.89 -0.09
C PHE A 191 -1.90 14.68 0.84
N ALA A 192 -2.04 14.22 2.07
CA ALA A 192 -2.72 14.96 3.14
C ALA A 192 -1.97 14.86 4.46
N GLU A 193 -2.14 15.87 5.30
CA GLU A 193 -1.52 15.93 6.60
C GLU A 193 -2.40 16.54 7.68
N ILE A 194 -2.34 15.97 8.89
CA ILE A 194 -2.87 16.58 10.09
C ILE A 194 -2.11 16.10 11.34
N GLY A 195 -1.45 17.03 12.04
CA GLY A 195 -0.71 16.73 13.27
C GLY A 195 0.18 15.48 13.15
N TYR A 196 -0.12 14.41 13.91
CA TYR A 196 0.61 13.14 13.89
C TYR A 196 0.25 12.17 12.75
N ALA A 197 -0.65 12.53 11.84
CA ALA A 197 -1.06 11.67 10.74
C ALA A 197 -0.70 12.25 9.37
N ARG A 198 -0.31 11.38 8.44
CA ARG A 198 -0.18 11.67 7.01
C ARG A 198 -0.91 10.62 6.21
N ALA A 199 -1.33 10.98 5.00
CA ALA A 199 -2.00 10.05 4.12
C ALA A 199 -1.59 10.25 2.65
N VAL A 200 -1.63 9.15 1.91
CA VAL A 200 -1.70 9.16 0.44
C VAL A 200 -3.01 8.54 0.02
N ARG A 201 -3.75 9.24 -0.83
CA ARG A 201 -5.08 8.85 -1.30
C ARG A 201 -5.10 8.81 -2.82
N THR A 202 -5.21 7.61 -3.39
CA THR A 202 -5.58 7.42 -4.80
C THR A 202 -7.11 7.49 -4.93
N LYS A 203 -7.65 7.19 -6.12
CA LYS A 203 -9.08 7.20 -6.35
C LYS A 203 -9.77 6.03 -5.61
N GLU A 204 -9.11 4.88 -5.53
CA GLU A 204 -9.66 3.63 -4.97
C GLU A 204 -9.02 3.19 -3.66
N ARG A 205 -7.85 3.71 -3.30
CA ARG A 205 -7.10 3.30 -2.11
C ARG A 205 -6.64 4.49 -1.29
N LYS A 206 -6.51 4.29 0.01
CA LYS A 206 -5.90 5.27 0.89
C LYS A 206 -5.08 4.60 1.96
N TYR A 207 -3.86 5.09 2.12
CA TYR A 207 -2.96 4.71 3.20
C TYR A 207 -2.81 5.88 4.16
N VAL A 208 -2.90 5.61 5.46
CA VAL A 208 -2.67 6.57 6.54
C VAL A 208 -1.53 6.05 7.42
N ALA A 209 -0.56 6.92 7.70
CA ALA A 209 0.52 6.69 8.63
C ALA A 209 0.38 7.63 9.83
N VAL A 210 0.36 7.07 11.03
CA VAL A 210 0.39 7.82 12.29
C VAL A 210 1.75 7.64 12.94
N ARG A 211 2.48 8.75 13.16
CA ARG A 211 3.82 8.71 13.76
C ARG A 211 3.96 9.81 14.81
N TYR A 212 4.56 9.46 15.93
CA TYR A 212 4.79 10.37 17.04
C TYR A 212 6.27 10.72 17.15
N THR A 213 6.61 11.69 18.01
CA THR A 213 8.01 11.98 18.34
C THR A 213 8.59 10.90 19.25
N PRO A 214 9.93 10.70 19.30
CA PRO A 214 10.55 9.75 20.23
C PRO A 214 10.18 10.00 21.69
N SER A 215 9.95 11.26 22.08
CA SER A 215 9.47 11.58 23.43
C SER A 215 8.08 11.03 23.72
N ILE A 216 7.19 11.00 22.72
CA ILE A 216 5.85 10.43 22.86
C ILE A 216 5.92 8.91 22.79
N TYR A 217 6.75 8.32 21.91
CA TYR A 217 6.96 6.86 21.90
C TYR A 217 7.49 6.37 23.26
N SER A 218 8.49 7.04 23.84
CA SER A 218 8.96 6.73 25.20
C SER A 218 7.85 6.83 26.26
N GLN A 219 6.91 7.78 26.12
CA GLN A 219 5.73 7.85 26.99
C GLN A 219 4.80 6.64 26.79
N ILE A 220 4.51 6.27 25.54
CA ILE A 220 3.70 5.10 25.19
C ILE A 220 4.32 3.83 25.80
N GLU A 221 5.62 3.63 25.61
CA GLU A 221 6.36 2.48 26.16
C GLU A 221 6.34 2.44 27.69
N SER A 222 6.37 3.59 28.36
CA SER A 222 6.26 3.66 29.83
C SER A 222 4.85 3.34 30.36
N GLY A 223 3.87 3.14 29.48
CA GLY A 223 2.47 2.94 29.86
C GLY A 223 1.76 4.23 30.26
N TYR A 224 2.30 5.40 29.89
CA TYR A 224 1.64 6.68 30.12
C TYR A 224 0.32 6.72 29.35
N LEU A 225 -0.74 7.16 30.02
CA LEU A 225 -2.07 7.31 29.42
C LEU A 225 -2.43 8.77 29.31
N TRP A 226 -3.00 9.16 28.17
CA TRP A 226 -3.53 10.49 27.90
C TRP A 226 -4.96 10.63 28.41
N GLN A 227 -5.33 11.87 28.70
CA GLN A 227 -6.68 12.20 29.16
C GLN A 227 -7.71 11.87 28.08
N LYS A 228 -8.76 11.15 28.48
CA LYS A 228 -9.92 10.86 27.65
C LYS A 228 -10.84 12.07 27.52
N TYR A 229 -11.36 12.24 26.32
CA TYR A 229 -12.37 13.24 25.99
C TYR A 229 -13.59 12.54 25.38
N ASP A 230 -14.77 13.03 25.75
CA ASP A 230 -16.04 12.65 25.15
C ASP A 230 -16.63 13.89 24.47
N GLY A 231 -16.15 14.16 23.26
CA GLY A 231 -16.43 15.39 22.54
C GLY A 231 -15.87 16.61 23.26
N ASN A 232 -16.73 17.57 23.63
CA ASN A 232 -16.30 18.81 24.27
C ASN A 232 -16.00 18.68 25.77
N THR A 233 -16.02 17.46 26.33
CA THR A 233 -15.89 17.23 27.76
C THR A 233 -14.63 16.42 28.05
N ALA A 234 -13.72 16.99 28.84
CA ALA A 234 -12.63 16.23 29.44
C ALA A 234 -13.21 15.34 30.56
N THR A 235 -13.00 14.03 30.49
CA THR A 235 -13.63 13.08 31.44
C THR A 235 -12.93 13.06 32.80
N GLY A 236 -11.71 13.60 32.87
CA GLY A 236 -10.82 13.47 34.03
C GLY A 236 -10.17 12.09 34.16
N GLN A 237 -10.51 11.15 33.27
CA GLN A 237 -9.90 9.82 33.21
C GLN A 237 -8.70 9.83 32.24
N PHE A 238 -7.62 9.15 32.61
CA PHE A 238 -6.44 8.99 31.78
C PHE A 238 -6.40 7.55 31.27
N THR A 239 -7.05 7.32 30.13
CA THR A 239 -7.26 5.98 29.56
C THR A 239 -6.89 5.89 28.09
N GLU A 240 -6.61 7.01 27.42
CA GLU A 240 -6.25 6.97 26.01
C GLU A 240 -4.79 6.51 25.89
N PRO A 241 -4.50 5.44 25.13
CA PRO A 241 -3.15 4.87 25.07
C PRO A 241 -2.18 5.73 24.25
N ARG A 242 -2.70 6.69 23.49
CA ARG A 242 -1.95 7.55 22.57
C ARG A 242 -2.62 8.93 22.49
N PRO A 243 -1.87 10.01 22.19
CA PRO A 243 -2.47 11.32 21.99
C PRO A 243 -3.27 11.36 20.68
N TYR A 244 -4.34 12.16 20.64
CA TYR A 244 -5.09 12.41 19.41
C TYR A 244 -4.21 13.10 18.34
N TYR A 245 -4.59 13.01 17.05
CA TYR A 245 -3.81 13.58 15.95
C TYR A 245 -3.50 15.07 16.15
N VAL A 246 -4.43 15.83 16.74
CA VAL A 246 -4.31 17.27 16.96
C VAL A 246 -4.36 17.62 18.44
N ASN A 247 -3.71 18.72 18.83
CA ASN A 247 -3.76 19.26 20.20
C ASN A 247 -5.17 19.62 20.67
N ASN A 248 -6.11 19.84 19.73
CA ASN A 248 -7.51 20.00 20.07
C ASN A 248 -8.14 18.62 20.34
N SER A 249 -7.84 18.07 21.51
CA SER A 249 -8.28 16.73 21.94
C SER A 249 -9.79 16.54 21.90
N GLN A 250 -10.58 17.61 22.02
CA GLN A 250 -12.03 17.55 21.88
C GLN A 250 -12.44 17.09 20.49
N LEU A 251 -11.92 17.73 19.44
CA LEU A 251 -12.20 17.34 18.05
C LEU A 251 -11.56 16.00 17.69
N GLY A 252 -10.34 15.76 18.18
CA GLY A 252 -9.67 14.48 18.02
C GLY A 252 -10.50 13.31 18.59
N SER A 253 -11.11 13.51 19.76
CA SER A 253 -11.97 12.50 20.38
C SER A 253 -13.26 12.24 19.61
N LEU A 254 -13.85 13.26 18.98
CA LEU A 254 -15.04 13.08 18.15
C LEU A 254 -14.74 12.15 16.98
N ALA A 255 -13.63 12.37 16.28
CA ALA A 255 -13.16 11.49 15.21
C ALA A 255 -12.80 10.10 15.72
N ALA A 256 -12.01 10.00 16.78
CA ALA A 256 -11.57 8.72 17.34
C ALA A 256 -12.73 7.85 17.83
N ASN A 257 -13.72 8.45 18.50
CA ASN A 257 -14.86 7.74 19.09
C ASN A 257 -15.91 7.29 18.06
N SER A 258 -15.94 7.90 16.87
CA SER A 258 -16.93 7.59 15.84
C SER A 258 -16.46 6.63 14.75
N HIS A 259 -15.18 6.26 14.77
CA HIS A 259 -14.59 5.28 13.87
C HIS A 259 -14.37 3.95 14.62
N PRO A 260 -14.21 2.82 13.91
CA PRO A 260 -13.95 1.53 14.54
C PRO A 260 -12.80 1.62 15.55
N ALA A 261 -13.01 1.02 16.72
CA ALA A 261 -12.05 1.07 17.82
C ALA A 261 -10.65 0.67 17.31
N ASN A 262 -9.63 1.41 17.76
CA ASN A 262 -8.21 1.23 17.44
C ASN A 262 -7.76 1.60 16.02
N THR A 263 -8.65 1.93 15.08
CA THR A 263 -8.22 2.35 13.73
C THR A 263 -7.57 3.74 13.75
N TYR A 264 -8.20 4.71 14.42
CA TYR A 264 -7.69 6.08 14.52
C TYR A 264 -6.27 6.17 15.10
N PHE A 265 -5.87 5.25 15.98
CA PHE A 265 -4.55 5.29 16.60
C PHE A 265 -3.54 4.32 15.99
N ALA A 266 -3.97 3.49 15.04
CA ALA A 266 -3.11 2.52 14.38
C ALA A 266 -1.99 3.23 13.62
N ASP A 267 -0.76 2.73 13.78
CA ASP A 267 0.41 3.30 13.11
C ASP A 267 0.23 3.24 11.60
N ASP A 268 -0.29 2.14 11.08
CA ASP A 268 -0.49 1.93 9.65
C ASP A 268 -1.93 1.52 9.36
N GLN A 269 -2.55 2.21 8.41
CA GLN A 269 -3.92 1.98 8.00
C GLN A 269 -4.01 1.95 6.48
N LEU A 270 -4.74 0.99 5.93
CA LEU A 270 -5.04 0.89 4.50
C LEU A 270 -6.55 0.69 4.31
N TYR A 271 -7.14 1.43 3.39
CA TYR A 271 -8.57 1.39 3.09
C TYR A 271 -8.82 1.24 1.58
N ASN A 272 -9.85 0.46 1.24
CA ASN A 272 -10.40 0.37 -0.12
C ASN A 272 -11.63 1.26 -0.22
N LEU A 273 -11.48 2.45 -0.82
CA LEU A 273 -12.54 3.46 -0.91
C LEU A 273 -13.66 3.09 -1.89
N THR A 274 -13.43 2.11 -2.77
CA THR A 274 -14.45 1.62 -3.70
C THR A 274 -15.45 0.72 -3.00
N SER A 275 -14.98 -0.21 -2.18
CA SER A 275 -15.84 -1.15 -1.44
C SER A 275 -16.22 -0.67 -0.04
N ASP A 276 -15.40 0.20 0.56
CA ASP A 276 -15.58 0.75 1.91
C ASP A 276 -15.34 2.27 1.92
N PRO A 277 -16.25 3.08 1.33
CA PRO A 277 -16.11 4.53 1.24
C PRO A 277 -16.18 5.25 2.60
N ASN A 278 -16.61 4.55 3.65
CA ASN A 278 -16.68 5.05 5.02
C ASN A 278 -15.51 4.58 5.89
N GLU A 279 -14.58 3.78 5.33
CA GLU A 279 -13.34 3.38 5.98
C GLU A 279 -13.54 2.66 7.32
N ASN A 280 -14.51 1.75 7.34
CA ASN A 280 -14.83 0.95 8.50
C ASN A 280 -13.85 -0.21 8.73
N THR A 281 -13.07 -0.60 7.72
CA THR A 281 -12.18 -1.76 7.80
C THR A 281 -10.77 -1.39 7.41
N ASN A 282 -9.86 -1.39 8.40
CA ASN A 282 -8.43 -1.31 8.11
C ASN A 282 -7.95 -2.66 7.53
N ILE A 283 -7.59 -2.67 6.25
CA ILE A 283 -7.10 -3.83 5.51
C ILE A 283 -5.56 -3.86 5.40
N TYR A 284 -4.85 -3.06 6.22
CA TYR A 284 -3.39 -3.12 6.26
C TYR A 284 -2.91 -4.55 6.59
N GLY A 285 -1.89 -5.02 5.86
CA GLY A 285 -1.43 -6.41 5.88
C GLY A 285 -2.19 -7.37 4.95
N GLN A 286 -3.36 -7.01 4.43
CA GLN A 286 -4.13 -7.86 3.49
C GLN A 286 -3.80 -7.57 2.02
N GLU A 287 -3.37 -6.35 1.71
CA GLU A 287 -2.92 -5.94 0.36
C GLU A 287 -1.48 -5.40 0.41
N PRO A 288 -0.46 -6.27 0.59
CA PRO A 288 0.92 -5.85 0.83
C PRO A 288 1.52 -5.08 -0.35
N ALA A 289 1.19 -5.45 -1.60
CA ALA A 289 1.61 -4.71 -2.79
C ALA A 289 1.11 -3.25 -2.78
N THR A 290 -0.16 -3.05 -2.43
CA THR A 290 -0.78 -1.72 -2.32
C THR A 290 -0.14 -0.92 -1.18
N ALA A 291 0.06 -1.55 -0.01
CA ALA A 291 0.71 -0.90 1.13
C ALA A 291 2.13 -0.43 0.78
N TYR A 292 2.92 -1.28 0.15
CA TYR A 292 4.26 -0.98 -0.33
C TYR A 292 4.29 0.22 -1.30
N ASP A 293 3.42 0.22 -2.33
CA ASP A 293 3.33 1.33 -3.29
C ASP A 293 2.97 2.66 -2.61
N LEU A 294 1.91 2.66 -1.80
CA LEU A 294 1.44 3.89 -1.15
C LEU A 294 2.41 4.41 -0.08
N LYS A 295 3.15 3.52 0.62
CA LYS A 295 4.24 3.92 1.53
C LYS A 295 5.37 4.61 0.77
N LYS A 296 5.77 4.10 -0.41
CA LYS A 296 6.80 4.75 -1.26
C LYS A 296 6.33 6.11 -1.79
N ARG A 297 5.06 6.23 -2.21
CA ARG A 297 4.48 7.53 -2.60
C ARG A 297 4.49 8.52 -1.44
N LEU A 298 4.07 8.08 -0.25
CA LEU A 298 4.06 8.93 0.94
C LEU A 298 5.47 9.42 1.29
N ALA A 299 6.44 8.51 1.30
CA ALA A 299 7.84 8.84 1.55
C ALA A 299 8.39 9.83 0.50
N SER A 300 7.97 9.72 -0.76
CA SER A 300 8.35 10.65 -1.83
C SER A 300 7.82 12.07 -1.58
N TYR A 301 6.56 12.21 -1.13
CA TYR A 301 6.01 13.51 -0.75
C TYR A 301 6.77 14.15 0.42
N ILE A 302 7.08 13.36 1.45
CA ILE A 302 7.74 13.85 2.66
C ILE A 302 9.21 14.19 2.40
N GLY A 303 9.91 13.36 1.61
CA GLY A 303 11.34 13.53 1.29
C GLY A 303 11.65 14.86 0.62
N GLY A 304 10.68 15.49 -0.05
CA GLY A 304 10.83 16.80 -0.68
C GLY A 304 10.83 18.00 0.27
N ILE A 305 10.55 17.82 1.57
CA ILE A 305 10.34 18.94 2.50
C ILE A 305 11.48 19.03 3.54
N PRO A 306 12.39 20.01 3.42
CA PRO A 306 13.46 20.19 4.41
C PRO A 306 12.89 20.56 5.78
N ASP A 307 13.53 20.06 6.84
CA ASP A 307 13.27 20.41 8.24
C ASP A 307 11.83 20.15 8.76
N ARG A 308 11.04 19.30 8.08
CA ARG A 308 9.70 18.94 8.57
C ARG A 308 9.73 17.71 9.50
N PRO A 309 9.21 17.84 10.74
CA PRO A 309 9.07 16.71 11.66
C PRO A 309 7.87 15.87 11.27
N PHE A 310 8.08 14.96 10.31
CA PHE A 310 7.22 13.80 10.07
C PHE A 310 8.06 12.72 9.40
N ARG A 311 8.90 12.01 10.16
CA ARG A 311 9.68 10.89 9.63
C ARG A 311 9.20 9.59 10.25
N GLN A 312 8.78 8.67 9.39
CA GLN A 312 8.74 7.24 9.66
C GLN A 312 10.24 6.80 9.77
N PHE A 313 10.76 5.90 10.63
CA PHE A 313 10.36 4.57 11.12
C PHE A 313 11.11 4.28 12.44
N GLY A 314 10.47 3.52 13.37
CA GLY A 314 11.07 2.67 14.43
C GLY A 314 12.11 3.22 15.42
N ASP A 315 11.95 2.88 16.71
CA ASP A 315 12.72 3.27 17.91
C ASP A 315 14.26 3.02 17.92
N SER A 316 14.96 2.87 16.79
CA SER A 316 16.42 2.74 16.81
C SER A 316 17.25 3.27 15.62
N SER A 317 16.71 3.96 14.61
CA SER A 317 17.56 4.54 13.54
C SER A 317 17.27 6.03 13.25
N THR A 318 18.08 6.90 13.88
CA THR A 318 18.40 8.27 13.43
C THR A 318 17.25 9.08 12.78
N GLU A 319 16.23 9.41 13.57
CA GLU A 319 14.99 10.14 13.24
C GLU A 319 15.15 11.59 12.70
N PHE A 320 16.33 12.03 12.28
CA PHE A 320 16.59 13.39 11.77
C PHE A 320 17.41 13.44 10.47
N SER A 321 17.63 12.31 9.79
CA SER A 321 18.47 12.24 8.58
C SER A 321 17.76 12.74 7.31
N PRO A 322 18.43 13.55 6.45
CA PRO A 322 17.90 14.05 5.17
C PRO A 322 17.21 12.97 4.34
N ALA A 323 16.42 13.37 3.33
CA ALA A 323 15.94 12.44 2.31
C ALA A 323 17.07 11.47 1.91
N PRO A 324 16.80 10.16 1.85
CA PRO A 324 17.86 9.18 1.62
C PRO A 324 18.61 9.53 0.34
N ALA A 325 19.92 9.31 0.33
CA ALA A 325 20.76 9.61 -0.85
C ALA A 325 20.73 8.46 -1.88
N SER A 326 20.32 7.26 -1.47
CA SER A 326 20.28 6.04 -2.29
C SER A 326 19.16 5.10 -1.84
N ALA A 327 18.92 4.05 -2.62
CA ALA A 327 18.19 2.86 -2.18
C ALA A 327 18.88 2.22 -0.95
N PRO A 328 18.14 1.49 -0.10
CA PRO A 328 18.69 0.85 1.08
C PRO A 328 19.58 -0.34 0.71
N SER A 329 20.40 -0.78 1.66
CA SER A 329 21.21 -1.99 1.51
C SER A 329 20.34 -3.24 1.47
N ALA A 330 20.69 -4.21 0.64
CA ALA A 330 19.98 -5.49 0.58
C ALA A 330 20.03 -6.24 1.93
N PRO A 331 18.98 -7.00 2.30
CA PRO A 331 18.98 -7.82 3.50
C PRO A 331 20.19 -8.78 3.52
N GLY A 332 20.94 -8.78 4.62
CA GLY A 332 22.13 -9.63 4.75
C GLY A 332 21.78 -11.06 5.13
N SER A 333 22.62 -12.03 4.77
CA SER A 333 22.55 -13.41 5.27
C SER A 333 21.16 -14.05 5.18
N LEU A 334 20.41 -13.82 4.10
CA LEU A 334 19.09 -14.40 3.92
C LEU A 334 19.16 -15.93 3.96
N GLN A 335 18.39 -16.54 4.85
CA GLN A 335 18.25 -17.98 5.06
C GLN A 335 16.78 -18.37 4.94
N MET A 336 16.54 -19.66 4.67
CA MET A 336 15.20 -20.23 4.54
C MET A 336 15.13 -21.55 5.31
N GLN A 337 14.08 -21.74 6.10
CA GLN A 337 13.76 -22.97 6.81
C GLN A 337 12.35 -23.43 6.42
N PHE A 338 12.17 -24.71 6.09
CA PHE A 338 10.84 -25.26 5.86
C PHE A 338 10.10 -25.48 7.18
N LEU A 339 8.90 -24.92 7.30
CA LEU A 339 7.98 -25.17 8.41
C LEU A 339 6.99 -26.29 8.07
N GLY A 340 6.77 -26.53 6.76
CA GLY A 340 5.83 -27.49 6.21
C GLY A 340 6.06 -27.69 4.71
N ILE A 341 5.14 -28.40 4.02
CA ILE A 341 5.24 -28.60 2.56
C ILE A 341 4.85 -27.32 1.80
N ASP A 342 4.07 -26.49 2.45
CA ASP A 342 3.38 -25.31 1.94
C ASP A 342 3.85 -24.03 2.64
N SER A 343 4.92 -24.09 3.43
CA SER A 343 5.34 -22.95 4.24
C SER A 343 6.83 -22.97 4.58
N VAL A 344 7.45 -21.81 4.45
CA VAL A 344 8.85 -21.56 4.84
C VAL A 344 8.95 -20.34 5.73
N GLN A 345 9.88 -20.38 6.67
CA GLN A 345 10.39 -19.21 7.38
C GLN A 345 11.61 -18.67 6.63
N LEU A 346 11.63 -17.36 6.43
CA LEU A 346 12.76 -16.60 5.91
C LEU A 346 13.36 -15.80 7.06
N ASP A 347 14.67 -15.88 7.24
CA ASP A 347 15.41 -15.14 8.27
C ASP A 347 16.55 -14.36 7.62
N TRP A 348 16.76 -13.11 8.01
CA TRP A 348 17.85 -12.27 7.47
C TRP A 348 18.43 -11.36 8.55
N THR A 349 19.57 -10.76 8.25
CA THR A 349 20.16 -9.69 9.04
C THR A 349 19.72 -8.35 8.49
N ASP A 350 19.09 -7.54 9.33
CA ASP A 350 18.79 -6.14 9.04
C ASP A 350 20.10 -5.34 8.94
N ALA A 351 20.19 -4.54 7.88
CA ALA A 351 21.22 -3.52 7.73
C ALA A 351 20.54 -2.17 7.97
N PRO A 352 20.35 -1.75 9.24
CA PRO A 352 19.48 -0.63 9.58
C PRO A 352 20.05 0.68 9.02
N ASP A 353 19.53 1.11 7.86
CA ASP A 353 19.97 2.30 7.16
C ASP A 353 18.82 3.30 6.92
N SER A 354 18.14 3.19 5.81
CA SER A 354 17.19 4.15 5.26
C SER A 354 15.90 3.49 4.81
N GLU A 355 15.73 2.21 5.13
CA GLU A 355 14.60 1.41 4.74
C GLU A 355 13.32 1.82 5.49
N LEU A 356 12.23 1.88 4.73
CA LEU A 356 10.87 2.09 5.22
C LEU A 356 10.25 0.79 5.76
N GLY A 357 10.89 -0.34 5.45
CA GLY A 357 10.39 -1.67 5.71
C GLY A 357 10.95 -2.67 4.71
N TYR A 358 10.33 -3.84 4.73
CA TYR A 358 10.68 -4.97 3.90
C TYR A 358 9.48 -5.45 3.10
N VAL A 359 9.71 -6.03 1.93
CA VAL A 359 8.72 -6.80 1.18
C VAL A 359 9.25 -8.17 0.85
N ILE A 360 8.34 -9.15 0.79
CA ILE A 360 8.62 -10.49 0.27
C ILE A 360 7.95 -10.60 -1.08
N ARG A 361 8.72 -10.99 -2.10
CA ARG A 361 8.19 -11.33 -3.43
C ARG A 361 8.29 -12.80 -3.69
N LYS A 362 7.25 -13.36 -4.29
CA LYS A 362 7.21 -14.74 -4.76
C LYS A 362 7.14 -14.76 -6.28
N THR A 363 8.06 -15.49 -6.89
CA THR A 363 8.08 -15.75 -8.33
C THR A 363 7.85 -17.23 -8.55
N VAL A 364 6.87 -17.57 -9.38
CA VAL A 364 6.49 -18.95 -9.69
C VAL A 364 6.77 -19.24 -11.15
N ASN A 365 7.45 -20.34 -11.46
CA ASN A 365 7.71 -20.79 -12.83
C ASN A 365 8.37 -19.71 -13.72
N GLY A 366 9.27 -18.90 -13.15
CA GLY A 366 9.91 -17.76 -13.85
C GLY A 366 8.96 -16.62 -14.25
N GLY A 367 7.76 -16.55 -13.66
CA GLY A 367 6.76 -15.53 -13.93
C GLY A 367 7.08 -14.14 -13.37
N THR A 368 6.07 -13.28 -13.28
CA THR A 368 6.21 -11.95 -12.67
C THR A 368 6.28 -12.09 -11.14
N PRO A 369 7.25 -11.45 -10.45
CA PRO A 369 7.30 -11.44 -8.99
C PRO A 369 6.06 -10.76 -8.39
N GLU A 370 5.39 -11.42 -7.46
CA GLU A 370 4.24 -10.87 -6.72
C GLU A 370 4.64 -10.53 -5.29
N VAL A 371 4.31 -9.32 -4.82
CA VAL A 371 4.51 -8.95 -3.41
C VAL A 371 3.48 -9.68 -2.55
N ILE A 372 3.96 -10.62 -1.73
CA ILE A 372 3.12 -11.47 -0.86
C ILE A 372 3.14 -11.03 0.61
N ALA A 373 4.09 -10.19 1.00
CA ALA A 373 4.15 -9.60 2.35
C ALA A 373 4.81 -8.22 2.32
N GLU A 374 4.40 -7.36 3.25
CA GLU A 374 5.02 -6.07 3.58
C GLU A 374 5.20 -6.02 5.09
N LEU A 375 6.39 -5.64 5.54
CA LEU A 375 6.84 -5.76 6.91
C LEU A 375 7.45 -4.42 7.37
N PRO A 376 7.34 -4.09 8.66
CA PRO A 376 7.95 -2.87 9.20
C PRO A 376 9.49 -2.89 9.09
N SER A 377 10.10 -1.70 9.19
CA SER A 377 11.57 -1.59 9.35
C SER A 377 12.02 -2.31 10.64
N GLY A 378 13.24 -2.84 10.61
CA GLY A 378 13.78 -3.70 11.68
C GLY A 378 13.24 -5.15 11.67
N ALA A 379 12.34 -5.51 10.75
CA ALA A 379 11.96 -6.90 10.57
C ALA A 379 13.17 -7.73 10.09
N THR A 380 13.36 -8.90 10.70
CA THR A 380 14.47 -9.83 10.39
C THR A 380 13.99 -11.24 10.06
N THR A 381 12.66 -11.46 10.08
CA THR A 381 12.07 -12.77 9.86
C THR A 381 10.66 -12.64 9.30
N ALA A 382 10.23 -13.61 8.49
CA ALA A 382 8.86 -13.73 8.03
C ALA A 382 8.54 -15.13 7.51
N THR A 383 7.25 -15.49 7.50
CA THR A 383 6.76 -16.73 6.91
C THR A 383 6.19 -16.47 5.51
N ALA A 384 6.52 -17.32 4.55
CA ALA A 384 5.98 -17.30 3.19
C ALA A 384 5.29 -18.63 2.87
N ALA A 385 4.08 -18.54 2.33
CA ALA A 385 3.36 -19.71 1.84
C ALA A 385 3.90 -20.14 0.47
N LEU A 386 4.10 -21.45 0.31
CA LEU A 386 4.48 -22.09 -0.94
C LEU A 386 3.22 -22.63 -1.65
N ASP A 387 3.29 -22.70 -2.98
CA ASP A 387 2.18 -23.21 -3.78
C ASP A 387 2.27 -24.74 -3.86
N PRO A 388 1.22 -25.49 -3.44
CA PRO A 388 1.24 -26.95 -3.47
C PRO A 388 1.48 -27.49 -4.89
N GLY A 389 2.44 -28.41 -5.03
CA GLY A 389 2.80 -29.02 -6.31
C GLY A 389 3.57 -28.10 -7.26
N VAL A 390 4.08 -26.97 -6.78
CA VAL A 390 4.95 -26.06 -7.54
C VAL A 390 6.36 -26.12 -6.96
N GLU A 391 7.32 -26.43 -7.81
CA GLU A 391 8.72 -26.65 -7.40
C GLU A 391 9.61 -25.45 -7.72
N ASP A 392 9.29 -24.73 -8.79
CA ASP A 392 10.00 -23.52 -9.20
C ASP A 392 9.42 -22.30 -8.49
N ILE A 393 9.97 -22.02 -7.32
CA ILE A 393 9.63 -20.84 -6.54
C ILE A 393 10.93 -20.11 -6.18
N VAL A 394 10.97 -18.81 -6.51
CA VAL A 394 11.98 -17.89 -6.00
C VAL A 394 11.32 -16.95 -5.00
N LEU A 395 11.87 -16.89 -3.79
CA LEU A 395 11.47 -15.94 -2.76
C LEU A 395 12.52 -14.85 -2.66
N GLU A 396 12.12 -13.62 -2.87
CA GLU A 396 12.96 -12.43 -2.71
C GLU A 396 12.52 -11.68 -1.46
N VAL A 397 13.48 -11.29 -0.62
CA VAL A 397 13.30 -10.32 0.45
C VAL A 397 13.97 -9.02 0.01
N ALA A 398 13.24 -7.92 0.09
CA ALA A 398 13.76 -6.61 -0.28
C ALA A 398 13.52 -5.59 0.83
N SER A 399 14.58 -4.95 1.30
CA SER A 399 14.47 -3.68 2.02
C SER A 399 14.09 -2.60 1.00
N TYR A 400 13.28 -1.62 1.38
CA TYR A 400 12.84 -0.61 0.41
C TYR A 400 12.76 0.80 0.97
N ASN A 401 13.00 1.79 0.11
CA ASN A 401 12.66 3.18 0.38
C ASN A 401 12.09 3.91 -0.83
N ALA A 402 11.88 5.22 -0.72
CA ALA A 402 11.35 6.04 -1.81
C ALA A 402 12.19 6.00 -3.09
N LEU A 403 13.51 5.75 -2.98
CA LEU A 403 14.45 5.73 -4.09
C LEU A 403 14.61 4.37 -4.77
N GLY A 404 14.25 3.28 -4.09
CA GLY A 404 14.42 1.93 -4.64
C GLY A 404 14.48 0.86 -3.57
N ASP A 405 14.94 -0.31 -3.99
CA ASP A 405 14.92 -1.53 -3.19
C ASP A 405 16.32 -2.16 -3.18
N GLY A 406 16.72 -2.69 -2.03
CA GLY A 406 17.87 -3.57 -1.90
C GLY A 406 17.37 -5.00 -1.77
N THR A 407 17.75 -5.90 -2.68
CA THR A 407 17.16 -7.24 -2.78
C THR A 407 18.14 -8.36 -2.46
N SER A 408 17.63 -9.39 -1.80
CA SER A 408 18.27 -10.69 -1.56
C SER A 408 17.26 -11.78 -1.86
N GLN A 409 17.66 -12.88 -2.48
CA GLN A 409 16.73 -13.92 -2.89
C GLN A 409 17.22 -15.31 -2.53
N VAL A 410 16.28 -16.23 -2.37
CA VAL A 410 16.49 -17.67 -2.25
C VAL A 410 15.68 -18.38 -3.32
N ASP A 411 16.34 -19.30 -4.02
CA ASP A 411 15.72 -20.15 -5.04
C ASP A 411 15.48 -21.54 -4.45
N LEU A 412 14.23 -22.02 -4.46
CA LEU A 412 13.89 -23.35 -3.92
C LEU A 412 14.53 -24.49 -4.71
N LEU A 413 14.93 -24.24 -5.96
CA LEU A 413 15.67 -25.17 -6.79
C LEU A 413 17.18 -25.08 -6.60
N ALA A 414 17.71 -24.14 -5.82
CA ALA A 414 19.16 -24.08 -5.57
C ALA A 414 19.61 -25.15 -4.54
N PRO A 415 20.73 -25.84 -4.80
CA PRO A 415 21.19 -26.95 -3.97
C PRO A 415 21.57 -26.49 -2.55
N ASP A 416 22.11 -25.28 -2.41
CA ASP A 416 22.49 -24.71 -1.11
C ASP A 416 21.29 -24.60 -0.15
N HIS A 417 20.10 -24.26 -0.65
CA HIS A 417 18.90 -24.13 0.19
C HIS A 417 18.19 -25.47 0.44
N TRP A 418 18.40 -26.47 -0.43
CA TRP A 418 17.91 -27.82 -0.18
C TRP A 418 18.79 -28.57 0.83
N ARG A 419 20.10 -28.33 0.82
CA ARG A 419 21.09 -28.99 1.68
C ARG A 419 20.79 -28.91 3.17
N TYR A 420 20.09 -27.86 3.61
CA TYR A 420 19.81 -27.55 5.03
C TYR A 420 18.34 -27.72 5.42
N ARG A 421 17.51 -28.35 4.57
CA ARG A 421 16.13 -28.66 4.93
C ARG A 421 16.10 -29.74 6.01
N THR A 422 15.42 -29.45 7.11
CA THR A 422 15.09 -30.45 8.15
C THR A 422 13.67 -30.94 7.91
N PHE A 423 13.49 -32.20 7.52
CA PHE A 423 12.17 -32.78 7.27
C PHE A 423 11.52 -33.38 8.54
N GLY A 424 11.54 -32.64 9.65
CA GLY A 424 10.79 -32.97 10.87
C GLY A 424 11.61 -33.31 12.12
N ASP A 425 12.94 -33.41 12.04
CA ASP A 425 13.80 -33.64 13.20
C ASP A 425 14.65 -32.42 13.56
N ILE A 426 14.71 -32.10 14.86
CA ILE A 426 15.71 -31.18 15.43
C ILE A 426 16.99 -31.99 15.60
N ASP A 427 18.08 -31.66 14.90
CA ASP A 427 19.41 -32.18 15.27
C ASP A 427 19.77 -31.64 16.66
N PRO A 428 19.84 -32.49 17.71
CA PRO A 428 20.06 -32.04 19.07
C PRO A 428 21.54 -31.77 19.39
N THR A 429 22.46 -31.85 18.42
CA THR A 429 23.91 -31.82 18.70
C THR A 429 24.74 -30.75 17.98
N LEU A 430 24.20 -29.97 17.04
CA LEU A 430 25.07 -29.11 16.22
C LEU A 430 24.60 -27.66 16.13
N GLY A 431 25.46 -26.75 16.60
CA GLY A 431 25.35 -25.31 16.38
C GLY A 431 25.68 -24.86 14.95
N GLN A 432 25.50 -25.75 13.95
CA GLN A 432 25.55 -25.52 12.50
C GLN A 432 24.69 -26.61 11.81
N PRO A 433 23.96 -26.30 10.72
CA PRO A 433 23.08 -27.27 10.06
C PRO A 433 23.89 -28.38 9.35
N VAL A 434 23.54 -29.65 9.59
CA VAL A 434 24.12 -30.81 8.90
C VAL A 434 23.32 -31.12 7.64
N SER A 435 24.03 -31.45 6.57
CA SER A 435 23.42 -31.88 5.32
C SER A 435 22.72 -33.24 5.45
N GLN A 436 21.44 -33.30 5.08
CA GLN A 436 20.61 -34.53 5.14
C GLN A 436 20.52 -35.27 3.79
N TRP A 437 21.46 -35.06 2.87
CA TRP A 437 21.39 -35.63 1.52
C TRP A 437 21.18 -37.16 1.47
N SER A 438 21.75 -37.88 2.44
CA SER A 438 21.64 -39.34 2.54
C SER A 438 20.52 -39.83 3.45
N TYR A 439 19.69 -38.93 3.98
CA TYR A 439 18.54 -39.28 4.82
C TYR A 439 17.38 -39.74 3.93
N ASP A 440 16.62 -40.73 4.40
CA ASP A 440 15.40 -41.24 3.79
C ASP A 440 14.27 -40.89 4.77
N ALA A 441 13.56 -39.81 4.48
CA ALA A 441 12.68 -39.15 5.43
C ALA A 441 11.30 -39.82 5.57
N ASP A 442 10.84 -40.55 4.56
CA ASP A 442 9.56 -41.28 4.59
C ASP A 442 9.72 -42.81 4.61
N GLY A 443 10.95 -43.32 4.48
CA GLY A 443 11.29 -44.73 4.56
C GLY A 443 10.98 -45.50 3.29
N ASP A 444 10.83 -44.84 2.14
CA ASP A 444 10.55 -45.48 0.85
C ASP A 444 11.80 -46.07 0.16
N GLY A 445 12.99 -45.75 0.71
CA GLY A 445 14.29 -46.22 0.23
C GLY A 445 15.01 -45.23 -0.69
N GLU A 446 14.41 -44.09 -1.02
CA GLU A 446 15.04 -43.01 -1.75
C GLU A 446 15.63 -41.97 -0.78
N THR A 447 16.84 -41.51 -1.09
CA THR A 447 17.48 -40.48 -0.26
C THR A 447 16.98 -39.10 -0.67
N THR A 448 16.97 -38.14 0.26
CA THR A 448 16.65 -36.74 0.03
C THR A 448 17.39 -36.11 -1.17
N LEU A 449 18.60 -36.58 -1.49
CA LEU A 449 19.35 -36.15 -2.69
C LEU A 449 18.70 -36.63 -4.00
N TRP A 450 18.24 -37.87 -4.05
CA TRP A 450 17.49 -38.40 -5.17
C TRP A 450 16.16 -37.68 -5.31
N GLU A 451 15.47 -37.45 -4.19
CA GLU A 451 14.18 -36.79 -4.22
C GLU A 451 14.27 -35.34 -4.69
N TYR A 452 15.31 -34.64 -4.24
CA TYR A 452 15.69 -33.35 -4.79
C TYR A 452 16.03 -33.45 -6.27
N ALA A 453 16.88 -34.37 -6.70
CA ALA A 453 17.28 -34.48 -8.10
C ALA A 453 16.08 -34.71 -9.01
N THR A 454 15.11 -35.52 -8.57
CA THR A 454 14.03 -36.04 -9.39
C THR A 454 12.65 -35.42 -9.14
N ALA A 455 12.56 -34.35 -8.35
CA ALA A 455 11.31 -33.60 -8.16
C ALA A 455 10.25 -34.40 -7.38
N THR A 456 10.66 -35.06 -6.30
CA THR A 456 9.73 -35.82 -5.44
C THR A 456 9.64 -35.23 -4.04
N ASP A 457 8.60 -35.66 -3.31
CA ASP A 457 8.29 -35.14 -1.97
C ASP A 457 8.92 -36.04 -0.91
N PRO A 458 9.95 -35.56 -0.18
CA PRO A 458 10.69 -36.32 0.84
C PRO A 458 9.88 -36.81 2.04
N ARG A 459 8.58 -36.50 2.10
CA ARG A 459 7.71 -36.95 3.20
C ARG A 459 6.53 -37.78 2.71
N SER A 460 6.55 -38.20 1.45
CA SER A 460 5.45 -38.92 0.83
C SER A 460 5.99 -40.10 0.05
N ALA A 461 5.90 -41.29 0.66
CA ALA A 461 6.32 -42.55 0.03
C ALA A 461 5.50 -42.92 -1.24
N SER A 462 4.55 -42.07 -1.62
CA SER A 462 3.77 -42.16 -2.85
C SER A 462 4.27 -41.23 -3.96
N SER A 463 5.13 -40.27 -3.62
CA SER A 463 5.79 -39.32 -4.51
C SER A 463 7.10 -39.94 -5.00
N VAL A 464 7.02 -40.76 -6.04
CA VAL A 464 8.18 -41.44 -6.62
C VAL A 464 8.36 -41.07 -8.09
N ALA A 465 9.53 -40.54 -8.43
CA ALA A 465 9.95 -40.33 -9.79
C ALA A 465 10.54 -41.63 -10.31
N ARG A 466 9.78 -42.33 -11.15
CA ARG A 466 10.19 -43.63 -11.66
C ARG A 466 11.06 -43.47 -12.89
N ALA A 467 12.36 -43.64 -12.72
CA ALA A 467 13.24 -43.86 -13.85
C ALA A 467 12.69 -45.03 -14.69
N THR A 468 12.60 -44.83 -16.01
CA THR A 468 12.02 -45.81 -16.91
C THR A 468 13.13 -46.48 -17.71
N GLY A 469 13.28 -47.78 -17.51
CA GLY A 469 14.21 -48.62 -18.26
C GLY A 469 13.56 -49.20 -19.51
N ALA A 470 14.28 -49.18 -20.64
CA ALA A 470 13.87 -49.80 -21.88
C ALA A 470 15.01 -50.57 -22.55
N ILE A 471 14.66 -51.54 -23.38
CA ILE A 471 15.58 -52.13 -24.35
C ILE A 471 15.24 -51.51 -25.70
N ASN A 472 16.16 -50.71 -26.24
CA ASN A 472 15.95 -49.98 -27.48
C ASN A 472 16.76 -50.61 -28.64
N PRO A 473 16.10 -51.11 -29.70
CA PRO A 473 16.79 -51.70 -30.85
C PRO A 473 17.34 -50.60 -31.78
N ILE A 474 18.64 -50.67 -32.09
CA ILE A 474 19.34 -49.75 -32.99
C ILE A 474 20.09 -50.61 -34.01
N GLY A 475 19.53 -50.71 -35.22
CA GLY A 475 20.05 -51.62 -36.25
C GLY A 475 19.87 -53.09 -35.83
N PRO A 476 20.90 -53.95 -35.94
CA PRO A 476 20.81 -55.35 -35.54
C PRO A 476 20.95 -55.57 -34.02
N ASP A 477 21.37 -54.54 -33.28
CA ASP A 477 21.71 -54.61 -31.86
C ASP A 477 20.60 -53.97 -31.00
N SER A 478 20.56 -54.33 -29.71
CA SER A 478 19.65 -53.72 -28.72
C SER A 478 20.45 -53.19 -27.54
N TYR A 479 20.04 -52.07 -26.96
CA TYR A 479 20.80 -51.40 -25.89
C TYR A 479 19.91 -51.16 -24.67
N LEU A 480 20.50 -51.16 -23.47
CA LEU A 480 19.79 -50.70 -22.28
C LEU A 480 19.72 -49.17 -22.32
N GLU A 481 18.52 -48.65 -22.15
CA GLU A 481 18.27 -47.24 -21.94
C GLU A 481 17.61 -47.00 -20.58
N LEU A 482 18.01 -45.94 -19.90
CA LEU A 482 17.44 -45.50 -18.63
C LEU A 482 17.11 -44.01 -18.71
N LEU A 483 15.82 -43.70 -18.75
CA LEU A 483 15.31 -42.35 -18.66
C LEU A 483 15.16 -41.96 -17.19
N VAL A 484 15.84 -40.91 -16.77
CA VAL A 484 15.80 -40.38 -15.40
C VAL A 484 15.15 -39.00 -15.42
N PRO A 485 13.98 -38.82 -14.78
CA PRO A 485 13.39 -37.49 -14.59
C PRO A 485 14.32 -36.58 -13.77
N ARG A 486 14.40 -35.29 -14.11
CA ARG A 486 15.18 -34.30 -13.36
C ARG A 486 14.61 -32.89 -13.56
N ASP A 487 15.05 -31.91 -12.75
CA ASP A 487 15.01 -30.49 -13.14
C ASP A 487 16.45 -29.99 -13.35
N ALA A 488 16.79 -29.58 -14.56
CA ALA A 488 18.15 -29.15 -14.91
C ALA A 488 18.67 -27.97 -14.07
N ARG A 489 17.81 -27.10 -13.52
CA ARG A 489 18.23 -25.96 -12.69
C ARG A 489 18.72 -26.37 -11.31
N ARG A 490 18.33 -27.54 -10.83
CA ARG A 490 18.86 -28.10 -9.57
C ARG A 490 20.35 -28.38 -9.62
N SER A 491 20.94 -28.37 -10.82
CA SER A 491 22.38 -28.46 -11.03
C SER A 491 23.00 -29.73 -10.41
N VAL A 492 22.19 -30.79 -10.23
CA VAL A 492 22.63 -32.10 -9.77
C VAL A 492 23.25 -32.85 -10.94
N GLN A 493 24.49 -33.31 -10.77
CA GLN A 493 25.14 -34.15 -11.76
C GLN A 493 24.68 -35.59 -11.59
N ILE A 494 24.09 -36.15 -12.65
CA ILE A 494 23.64 -37.55 -12.71
C ILE A 494 24.47 -38.27 -13.77
N HIS A 495 25.06 -39.40 -13.40
CA HIS A 495 25.82 -40.26 -14.29
C HIS A 495 25.12 -41.60 -14.50
N GLY A 496 25.13 -42.09 -15.73
CA GLY A 496 24.74 -43.47 -16.02
C GLY A 496 25.88 -44.43 -15.69
N ALA A 497 25.57 -45.58 -15.12
CA ALA A 497 26.54 -46.63 -14.85
C ALA A 497 26.03 -47.99 -15.32
N VAL A 498 26.93 -48.84 -15.81
CA VAL A 498 26.60 -50.19 -16.29
C VAL A 498 27.40 -51.25 -15.55
N SER A 499 26.79 -52.42 -15.36
CA SER A 499 27.42 -53.58 -14.73
C SER A 499 27.07 -54.86 -15.47
N THR A 500 27.95 -55.87 -15.39
CA THR A 500 27.67 -57.22 -15.88
C THR A 500 27.41 -58.24 -14.77
N ASN A 501 27.56 -57.84 -13.51
CA ASN A 501 27.57 -58.75 -12.36
C ASN A 501 26.97 -58.16 -11.07
N LEU A 502 26.46 -56.93 -11.12
CA LEU A 502 25.94 -56.13 -9.98
C LEU A 502 26.98 -55.73 -8.92
N THR A 503 28.23 -56.18 -9.03
CA THR A 503 29.29 -55.88 -8.05
C THR A 503 30.33 -54.89 -8.55
N SER A 504 30.53 -54.81 -9.87
CA SER A 504 31.46 -53.86 -10.51
C SER A 504 30.69 -52.97 -11.46
N TRP A 505 30.73 -51.65 -11.22
CA TRP A 505 30.02 -50.64 -12.00
C TRP A 505 31.01 -49.74 -12.75
N ASN A 506 30.78 -49.53 -14.04
CA ASN A 506 31.53 -48.59 -14.86
C ASN A 506 30.65 -47.37 -15.12
N VAL A 507 31.09 -46.20 -14.68
CA VAL A 507 30.32 -44.94 -14.65
C VAL A 507 30.72 -44.06 -15.84
N GLY A 508 29.73 -43.48 -16.51
CA GLY A 508 29.92 -42.49 -17.59
C GLY A 508 30.62 -43.03 -18.84
N GLU A 509 31.06 -42.10 -19.68
CA GLU A 509 31.79 -42.39 -20.92
C GLU A 509 33.12 -43.11 -20.65
N PRO A 510 33.53 -44.12 -21.46
CA PRO A 510 32.88 -44.61 -22.69
C PRO A 510 31.87 -45.75 -22.46
N HIS A 511 31.44 -46.01 -21.22
CA HIS A 511 30.67 -47.21 -20.87
C HIS A 511 29.15 -46.98 -20.88
N CYS A 512 28.73 -45.77 -20.55
CA CYS A 512 27.35 -45.33 -20.55
C CYS A 512 27.29 -43.90 -21.10
N THR A 513 26.54 -43.71 -22.19
CA THR A 513 26.49 -42.45 -22.93
C THR A 513 25.21 -41.69 -22.64
N VAL A 514 25.28 -40.37 -22.52
CA VAL A 514 24.08 -39.51 -22.49
C VAL A 514 23.59 -39.33 -23.92
N VAL A 515 22.34 -39.73 -24.19
CA VAL A 515 21.76 -39.69 -25.54
C VAL A 515 20.68 -38.61 -25.67
N GLU A 516 20.05 -38.21 -24.57
CA GLU A 516 19.17 -37.04 -24.45
C GLU A 516 19.49 -36.33 -23.12
N ASP A 517 19.57 -35.00 -23.15
CA ASP A 517 19.89 -34.14 -22.00
C ASP A 517 18.95 -32.93 -22.02
N GLU A 518 17.71 -33.16 -21.60
CA GLU A 518 16.63 -32.19 -21.64
C GLU A 518 16.42 -31.54 -20.26
N THR A 519 15.57 -30.51 -20.20
CA THR A 519 15.33 -29.79 -18.93
C THR A 519 14.64 -30.65 -17.86
N ASP A 520 13.81 -31.59 -18.29
CA ASP A 520 12.93 -32.41 -17.44
C ASP A 520 13.41 -33.88 -17.31
N HIS A 521 14.42 -34.29 -18.07
CA HIS A 521 14.98 -35.65 -18.00
C HIS A 521 16.40 -35.74 -18.57
N VAL A 522 17.06 -36.88 -18.29
CA VAL A 522 18.28 -37.33 -18.95
C VAL A 522 18.11 -38.79 -19.36
N LEU A 523 18.51 -39.14 -20.59
CA LEU A 523 18.47 -40.52 -21.11
C LEU A 523 19.89 -41.08 -21.20
N PHE A 524 20.15 -42.14 -20.45
CA PHE A 524 21.41 -42.88 -20.50
C PHE A 524 21.28 -44.12 -21.36
N ARG A 525 22.30 -44.44 -22.15
CA ARG A 525 22.37 -45.67 -22.96
C ARG A 525 23.66 -46.44 -22.66
N SER A 526 23.55 -47.77 -22.52
CA SER A 526 24.73 -48.63 -22.42
C SER A 526 25.57 -48.59 -23.71
N ALA A 527 26.90 -48.53 -23.61
CA ALA A 527 27.76 -48.50 -24.80
C ALA A 527 27.88 -49.84 -25.53
N THR A 528 27.59 -50.96 -24.86
CA THR A 528 27.60 -52.30 -25.46
C THR A 528 26.18 -52.84 -25.63
N PRO A 529 25.87 -53.58 -26.72
CA PRO A 529 24.59 -54.23 -26.91
C PRO A 529 24.24 -55.23 -25.79
N VAL A 530 22.94 -55.39 -25.56
CA VAL A 530 22.35 -56.46 -24.77
C VAL A 530 22.57 -57.78 -25.52
N GLY A 531 23.38 -58.67 -24.93
CA GLY A 531 23.62 -60.02 -25.45
C GLY A 531 22.97 -61.11 -24.59
N ASP A 532 22.98 -62.35 -25.09
CA ASP A 532 22.38 -63.51 -24.40
C ASP A 532 23.10 -63.84 -23.06
N VAL A 533 24.40 -63.57 -22.99
CA VAL A 533 25.28 -63.63 -21.82
C VAL A 533 26.49 -62.73 -22.13
N PRO A 534 26.87 -61.74 -21.29
CA PRO A 534 26.55 -61.55 -19.88
C PRO A 534 25.25 -60.79 -19.57
N ARG A 535 24.75 -60.96 -18.35
CA ARG A 535 23.64 -60.15 -17.79
C ARG A 535 24.09 -58.70 -17.72
N GLN A 536 23.45 -57.79 -18.44
CA GLN A 536 23.76 -56.37 -18.40
C GLN A 536 22.78 -55.64 -17.48
N PHE A 537 23.28 -54.69 -16.70
CA PHE A 537 22.52 -53.85 -15.78
C PHE A 537 22.88 -52.39 -16.04
N ILE A 538 21.91 -51.50 -15.89
CA ILE A 538 22.08 -50.04 -15.97
C ILE A 538 21.49 -49.41 -14.71
N ARG A 539 22.14 -48.37 -14.17
CA ARG A 539 21.61 -47.51 -13.10
C ARG A 539 22.03 -46.07 -13.33
N ALA A 540 21.40 -45.16 -12.59
CA ALA A 540 21.85 -43.79 -12.46
C ALA A 540 22.54 -43.61 -11.10
N GLU A 541 23.53 -42.73 -11.06
CA GLU A 541 24.31 -42.38 -9.88
C GLU A 541 24.39 -40.86 -9.80
N VAL A 542 23.98 -40.26 -8.68
CA VAL A 542 24.19 -38.84 -8.42
C VAL A 542 25.63 -38.64 -7.95
N ALA A 543 26.37 -37.71 -8.56
CA ALA A 543 27.63 -37.26 -7.99
C ALA A 543 27.32 -36.43 -6.74
N GLU A 544 27.96 -36.75 -5.61
CA GLU A 544 27.80 -35.96 -4.39
C GLU A 544 28.13 -34.49 -4.67
N PRO A 545 27.21 -33.54 -4.37
CA PRO A 545 27.39 -32.12 -4.67
C PRO A 545 28.44 -31.41 -3.81
#